data_AF-A0A7X0UCI1-F1
#
_entry.id   AF-A0A7X0UCI1-F1
#
_cell.length_a   1.000
_cell.length_b   1.000
_cell.length_c   1.000
_cell.angle_alpha   90.00
_cell.angle_beta   90.00
_cell.angle_gamma   90.00
#
_symmetry.space_group_name_H-M   'P 1'
#
loop_
_entity.id
_entity.type
_entity.pdbx_description
1 polymer ?
#
loop_
_entity_poly.entity_id
_entity_poly.type
_entity_poly.pdbx_seq_one_letter_code
_entity_poly.pdbx_strand_id
1 'polypeptide(L)'
;MTSFDRLRPLLAPWGRLKAQPASDWQGPFALPAVVEAFYREVGPWGEVYHASVGPVGLTINAGGNPVDVPPLHKLWARQDGYAWSRNPDNPIAGWPAHWLVVAQEGANPFILDRNDGSVWFDLAGGGNYDDPSRFADDLPTALGAIATVANALAALGDDALDDTYELKPESRAQVARALAAFIGSAASAEGMLKAWRWYL
;
A
#
# COMPACT_ATOMS: atom_id res chain seq x y z
N MET A 1 -1.33 11.06 -13.54
CA MET A 1 -1.33 9.59 -13.72
C MET A 1 0.09 9.10 -13.89
N THR A 2 0.58 8.37 -12.89
CA THR A 2 1.87 7.66 -12.96
C THR A 2 1.69 6.40 -13.80
N SER A 3 2.50 6.19 -14.83
CA SER A 3 2.51 4.94 -15.62
C SER A 3 3.13 3.79 -14.81
N PHE A 4 2.63 2.56 -14.99
CA PHE A 4 3.18 1.36 -14.36
C PHE A 4 4.65 1.09 -14.69
N ASP A 5 5.13 1.56 -15.86
CA ASP A 5 6.55 1.49 -16.23
C ASP A 5 7.46 2.26 -15.26
N ARG A 6 6.95 3.35 -14.67
CA ARG A 6 7.67 4.13 -13.65
C ARG A 6 7.58 3.47 -12.27
N LEU A 7 6.57 2.65 -12.04
CA LEU A 7 6.31 2.02 -10.76
C LEU A 7 7.19 0.78 -10.54
N ARG A 8 7.46 0.01 -11.60
CA ARG A 8 8.26 -1.23 -11.52
C ARG A 8 9.66 -1.01 -10.90
N PRO A 9 10.45 -0.01 -11.32
CA PRO A 9 11.76 0.25 -10.72
C PRO A 9 11.68 0.70 -9.26
N LEU A 10 10.62 1.42 -8.87
CA LEU A 10 10.43 1.88 -7.49
C LEU A 10 10.15 0.72 -6.54
N LEU A 11 9.41 -0.29 -6.99
CA LEU A 11 9.00 -1.43 -6.18
C LEU A 11 10.00 -2.60 -6.19
N ALA A 12 10.87 -2.69 -7.21
CA ALA A 12 11.83 -3.78 -7.36
C ALA A 12 12.78 -4.00 -6.15
N PRO A 13 13.21 -2.98 -5.40
CA PRO A 13 14.03 -3.18 -4.19
C PRO A 13 13.32 -3.96 -3.08
N TRP A 14 11.99 -4.01 -3.09
CA TRP A 14 11.15 -4.54 -2.00
C TRP A 14 10.67 -5.97 -2.24
N GLY A 15 11.17 -6.62 -3.29
CA GLY A 15 10.89 -8.02 -3.59
C GLY A 15 10.71 -8.30 -5.08
N ARG A 16 10.58 -9.59 -5.39
CA ARG A 16 10.44 -10.04 -6.78
C ARG A 16 9.16 -9.51 -7.43
N LEU A 17 9.29 -8.96 -8.63
CA LEU A 17 8.18 -8.53 -9.47
C LEU A 17 7.98 -9.49 -10.64
N LYS A 18 6.76 -10.01 -10.79
CA LYS A 18 6.37 -10.99 -11.82
C LYS A 18 4.90 -10.77 -12.18
N ALA A 19 4.62 -10.60 -13.47
CA ALA A 19 3.26 -10.50 -14.01
C ALA A 19 2.35 -11.63 -13.52
N GLN A 20 1.12 -11.30 -13.16
CA GLN A 20 0.12 -12.21 -12.62
C GLN A 20 -1.15 -12.11 -13.47
N PRO A 21 -1.72 -13.23 -13.93
CA PRO A 21 -2.93 -13.22 -14.75
C PRO A 21 -4.17 -12.90 -13.89
N ALA A 22 -5.19 -12.28 -14.49
CA ALA A 22 -6.46 -12.00 -13.81
C ALA A 22 -7.14 -13.27 -13.25
N SER A 23 -6.84 -14.45 -13.81
CA SER A 23 -7.32 -15.75 -13.32
C SER A 23 -6.83 -16.11 -11.90
N ASP A 24 -5.80 -15.43 -11.39
CA ASP A 24 -5.33 -15.62 -10.02
C ASP A 24 -6.26 -14.94 -9.00
N TRP A 25 -7.16 -14.05 -9.45
CA TRP A 25 -8.10 -13.36 -8.56
C TRP A 25 -9.13 -14.33 -7.96
N GLN A 26 -9.35 -14.21 -6.65
CA GLN A 26 -10.24 -15.10 -5.88
C GLN A 26 -11.44 -14.40 -5.23
N GLY A 27 -11.65 -13.11 -5.52
CA GLY A 27 -12.76 -12.37 -4.93
C GLY A 27 -14.10 -12.56 -5.66
N PRO A 28 -15.21 -12.18 -5.03
CA PRO A 28 -16.57 -12.50 -5.48
C PRO A 28 -17.11 -11.59 -6.59
N PHE A 29 -16.28 -10.69 -7.12
CA PHE A 29 -16.64 -9.72 -8.16
C PHE A 29 -15.53 -9.63 -9.21
N ALA A 30 -15.82 -9.03 -10.37
CA ALA A 30 -14.81 -8.82 -11.41
C ALA A 30 -13.64 -7.96 -10.90
N LEU A 31 -12.41 -8.41 -11.15
CA LEU A 31 -11.20 -7.69 -10.77
C LEU A 31 -11.24 -6.26 -11.35
N PRO A 32 -11.06 -5.19 -10.55
CA PRO A 32 -11.06 -3.83 -11.08
C PRO A 32 -9.94 -3.64 -12.11
N ALA A 33 -10.24 -2.97 -13.23
CA ALA A 33 -9.31 -2.86 -14.36
C ALA A 33 -7.93 -2.26 -13.98
N VAL A 34 -7.90 -1.29 -13.07
CA VAL A 34 -6.64 -0.70 -12.57
C VAL A 34 -5.82 -1.70 -11.76
N VAL A 35 -6.47 -2.58 -11.01
CA VAL A 35 -5.83 -3.64 -10.23
C VAL A 35 -5.30 -4.70 -11.19
N GLU A 36 -6.11 -5.14 -12.16
CA GLU A 36 -5.67 -6.07 -13.20
C GLU A 36 -4.42 -5.56 -13.92
N ALA A 37 -4.43 -4.30 -14.37
CA ALA A 37 -3.28 -3.70 -15.04
C ALA A 37 -2.04 -3.65 -14.13
N PHE A 38 -2.20 -3.27 -12.86
CA PHE A 38 -1.10 -3.28 -11.90
C PHE A 38 -0.47 -4.68 -11.73
N TYR A 39 -1.28 -5.72 -11.55
CA TYR A 39 -0.77 -7.08 -11.36
C TYR A 39 -0.18 -7.68 -12.64
N ARG A 40 -0.72 -7.32 -13.81
CA ARG A 40 -0.19 -7.73 -15.12
C ARG A 40 1.16 -7.09 -15.41
N GLU A 41 1.32 -5.79 -15.12
CA GLU A 41 2.49 -5.01 -15.55
C GLU A 41 3.59 -4.97 -14.48
N VAL A 42 3.21 -4.91 -13.20
CA VAL A 42 4.15 -4.87 -12.06
C VAL A 42 4.20 -6.23 -11.35
N GLY A 43 3.04 -6.68 -10.85
CA GLY A 43 2.89 -7.99 -10.25
C GLY A 43 3.75 -8.23 -9.00
N PRO A 44 3.37 -7.73 -7.82
CA PRO A 44 4.08 -7.98 -6.56
C PRO A 44 4.06 -9.48 -6.22
N TRP A 45 5.17 -10.17 -6.48
CA TRP A 45 5.27 -11.62 -6.27
C TRP A 45 6.01 -11.92 -4.98
N GLY A 46 7.19 -11.33 -4.78
CA GLY A 46 7.99 -11.57 -3.59
C GLY A 46 8.58 -12.98 -3.52
N GLU A 47 9.10 -13.29 -2.34
CA GLU A 47 9.74 -14.57 -2.03
C GLU A 47 8.75 -15.68 -1.73
N VAL A 48 9.22 -16.93 -1.89
CA VAL A 48 8.49 -18.14 -1.48
C VAL A 48 9.28 -18.80 -0.34
N TYR A 49 8.89 -18.53 0.90
CA TYR A 49 9.54 -19.14 2.06
C TYR A 49 9.13 -20.62 2.23
N HIS A 50 7.87 -20.94 1.95
CA HIS A 50 7.33 -22.30 1.98
C HIS A 50 6.51 -22.58 0.73
N ALA A 51 6.84 -23.67 0.02
CA ALA A 51 6.17 -24.04 -1.24
C ALA A 51 4.66 -24.23 -1.08
N SER A 52 4.19 -24.71 0.08
CA SER A 52 2.78 -24.89 0.40
C SER A 52 1.99 -23.58 0.57
N VAL A 53 2.68 -22.48 0.88
CA VAL A 53 2.09 -21.15 1.07
C VAL A 53 2.18 -20.31 -0.21
N GLY A 54 3.17 -20.59 -1.05
CA GLY A 54 3.44 -19.81 -2.25
C GLY A 54 4.04 -18.43 -1.95
N PRO A 55 4.08 -17.53 -2.95
CA PRO A 55 4.69 -16.21 -2.83
C PRO A 55 3.99 -15.33 -1.79
N VAL A 56 4.72 -14.42 -1.15
CA VAL A 56 4.17 -13.57 -0.08
C VAL A 56 3.87 -12.13 -0.49
N GLY A 57 4.34 -11.69 -1.65
CA GLY A 57 4.19 -10.30 -2.11
C GLY A 57 5.37 -9.43 -1.70
N LEU A 58 5.20 -8.11 -1.77
CA LEU A 58 6.23 -7.14 -1.37
C LEU A 58 6.07 -6.78 0.09
N THR A 59 7.21 -6.54 0.75
CA THR A 59 7.29 -5.96 2.09
C THR A 59 8.13 -4.69 1.98
N ILE A 60 7.47 -3.54 2.08
CA ILE A 60 8.05 -2.23 1.81
C ILE A 60 8.32 -1.52 3.13
N ASN A 61 9.59 -1.34 3.49
CA ASN A 61 9.97 -0.71 4.76
C ASN A 61 9.95 0.82 4.62
N ALA A 62 8.79 1.41 4.88
CA ALA A 62 8.60 2.86 4.84
C ALA A 62 8.87 3.56 6.18
N GLY A 63 9.38 2.82 7.18
CA GLY A 63 9.51 3.27 8.56
C GLY A 63 8.20 3.07 9.34
N GLY A 64 8.31 2.69 10.62
CA GLY A 64 7.20 2.06 11.35
C GLY A 64 7.05 0.58 10.97
N ASN A 65 5.80 0.11 10.86
CA ASN A 65 5.55 -1.24 10.36
C ASN A 65 5.77 -1.30 8.85
N PRO A 66 6.22 -2.43 8.28
CA PRO A 66 6.29 -2.56 6.83
C PRO A 66 4.91 -2.47 6.17
N VAL A 67 4.89 -1.93 4.95
CA VAL A 67 3.73 -1.97 4.07
C VAL A 67 3.78 -3.23 3.22
N ASP A 68 2.81 -4.12 3.40
CA ASP A 68 2.69 -5.35 2.64
C ASP A 68 1.76 -5.18 1.43
N VAL A 69 2.25 -5.55 0.25
CA VAL A 69 1.45 -5.64 -0.99
C VAL A 69 1.37 -7.11 -1.41
N PRO A 70 0.21 -7.79 -1.27
CA PRO A 70 0.10 -9.22 -1.52
C PRO A 70 0.20 -9.58 -3.01
N PRO A 71 0.46 -10.86 -3.36
CA PRO A 71 0.19 -11.36 -4.70
C PRO A 71 -1.33 -11.46 -4.93
N LEU A 72 -1.75 -11.48 -6.20
CA LEU A 72 -3.15 -11.37 -6.61
C LEU A 72 -4.03 -12.48 -6.00
N HIS A 73 -3.54 -13.72 -5.95
CA HIS A 73 -4.26 -14.84 -5.35
C HIS A 73 -4.42 -14.75 -3.83
N LYS A 74 -3.73 -13.82 -3.16
CA LYS A 74 -3.90 -13.53 -1.73
C LYS A 74 -4.60 -12.19 -1.48
N LEU A 75 -4.83 -11.39 -2.52
CA LEU A 75 -5.39 -10.05 -2.37
C LEU A 75 -6.77 -10.09 -1.71
N TRP A 76 -7.67 -10.96 -2.17
CA TRP A 76 -9.02 -11.05 -1.59
C TRP A 76 -9.00 -11.50 -0.13
N ALA A 77 -8.14 -12.46 0.22
CA ALA A 77 -8.01 -12.95 1.59
C ALA A 77 -7.54 -11.86 2.57
N ARG A 78 -6.97 -10.73 2.10
CA ARG A 78 -6.66 -9.59 2.97
C ARG A 78 -7.91 -8.92 3.53
N GLN A 79 -9.06 -9.06 2.87
CA GLN A 79 -10.33 -8.52 3.37
C GLN A 79 -10.76 -9.18 4.69
N ASP A 80 -10.30 -10.39 4.99
CA ASP A 80 -10.72 -11.15 6.18
C ASP A 80 -10.36 -10.45 7.50
N GLY A 81 -9.37 -9.55 7.50
CA GLY A 81 -9.00 -8.75 8.68
C GLY A 81 -9.84 -7.47 8.88
N TYR A 82 -10.66 -7.10 7.89
CA TYR A 82 -11.33 -5.78 7.84
C TYR A 82 -12.82 -5.87 7.52
N ALA A 83 -13.19 -6.59 6.46
CA ALA A 83 -14.58 -6.68 5.99
C ALA A 83 -15.38 -7.75 6.72
N TRP A 84 -14.71 -8.76 7.30
CA TRP A 84 -15.35 -9.94 7.89
C TRP A 84 -14.88 -10.14 9.32
N SER A 85 -15.82 -10.31 10.24
CA SER A 85 -15.51 -10.82 11.58
C SER A 85 -15.25 -12.33 11.53
N ARG A 86 -14.19 -12.79 10.83
CA ARG A 86 -13.85 -14.23 10.67
C ARG A 86 -14.98 -15.12 10.07
N ASN A 87 -16.11 -14.53 9.68
CA ASN A 87 -17.32 -15.17 9.18
C ASN A 87 -17.85 -14.39 7.95
N PRO A 88 -17.84 -14.97 6.73
CA PRO A 88 -18.40 -14.41 5.51
C PRO A 88 -19.92 -14.11 5.56
N ASP A 89 -20.61 -14.55 6.61
CA ASP A 89 -22.04 -14.27 6.81
C ASP A 89 -22.27 -13.07 7.74
N ASN A 90 -21.22 -12.50 8.33
CA ASN A 90 -21.31 -11.40 9.28
C ASN A 90 -20.29 -10.28 8.95
N PRO A 91 -20.60 -9.42 7.97
CA PRO A 91 -19.72 -8.32 7.58
C PRO A 91 -19.57 -7.33 8.75
N ILE A 92 -18.41 -6.68 8.84
CA ILE A 92 -18.24 -5.59 9.81
C ILE A 92 -19.18 -4.45 9.43
N ALA A 93 -20.07 -4.09 10.36
CA ALA A 93 -21.01 -3.00 10.16
C ALA A 93 -20.24 -1.71 9.86
N GLY A 94 -20.62 -1.04 8.77
CA GLY A 94 -19.96 0.19 8.31
C GLY A 94 -18.92 -0.02 7.21
N TRP A 95 -18.38 -1.25 7.00
CA TRP A 95 -17.42 -1.48 5.92
C TRP A 95 -18.10 -1.41 4.54
N PRO A 96 -17.74 -0.45 3.68
CA PRO A 96 -18.38 -0.29 2.39
C PRO A 96 -18.02 -1.45 1.43
N ALA A 97 -19.03 -2.07 0.84
CA ALA A 97 -18.82 -3.21 -0.07
C ALA A 97 -17.94 -2.89 -1.29
N HIS A 98 -17.85 -1.62 -1.68
CA HIS A 98 -17.02 -1.17 -2.81
C HIS A 98 -15.53 -1.05 -2.45
N TRP A 99 -15.14 -1.15 -1.18
CA TRP A 99 -13.74 -1.09 -0.76
C TRP A 99 -12.98 -2.39 -0.96
N LEU A 100 -11.73 -2.27 -1.41
CA LEU A 100 -10.78 -3.36 -1.56
C LEU A 100 -9.45 -2.98 -0.91
N VAL A 101 -8.99 -3.71 0.11
CA VAL A 101 -7.66 -3.48 0.70
C VAL A 101 -6.61 -3.96 -0.29
N VAL A 102 -5.75 -3.04 -0.73
CA VAL A 102 -4.71 -3.28 -1.74
C VAL A 102 -3.30 -3.39 -1.15
N ALA A 103 -3.09 -2.82 0.04
CA ALA A 103 -1.89 -2.96 0.84
C ALA A 103 -2.23 -2.74 2.32
N GLN A 104 -1.33 -3.07 3.22
CA GLN A 104 -1.51 -2.80 4.65
C GLN A 104 -0.20 -2.45 5.34
N GLU A 105 -0.23 -1.52 6.27
CA GLU A 105 0.86 -1.22 7.18
C GLU A 105 0.56 -1.85 8.55
N GLY A 106 1.10 -3.03 8.83
CA GLY A 106 0.66 -3.83 9.97
C GLY A 106 -0.83 -4.17 9.84
N ALA A 107 -1.66 -3.54 10.68
CA ALA A 107 -3.12 -3.67 10.64
C ALA A 107 -3.82 -2.47 9.97
N ASN A 108 -3.09 -1.47 9.47
CA ASN A 108 -3.68 -0.25 8.90
C ASN A 108 -3.85 -0.41 7.37
N PRO A 109 -5.06 -0.36 6.83
CA PRO A 109 -5.28 -0.69 5.41
C PRO A 109 -5.05 0.51 4.49
N PHE A 110 -4.47 0.24 3.32
CA PHE A 110 -4.64 1.05 2.12
C PHE A 110 -5.78 0.48 1.29
N ILE A 111 -6.79 1.29 1.03
CA ILE A 111 -8.09 0.85 0.53
C ILE A 111 -8.35 1.49 -0.83
N LEU A 112 -8.51 0.68 -1.86
CA LEU A 112 -9.03 1.12 -3.16
C LEU A 112 -10.56 1.24 -3.09
N ASP A 113 -11.08 2.43 -3.39
CA ASP A 113 -12.49 2.61 -3.68
C ASP A 113 -12.76 2.21 -5.14
N ARG A 114 -13.57 1.16 -5.33
CA ARG A 114 -13.89 0.66 -6.68
C ARG A 114 -14.84 1.57 -7.47
N ASN A 115 -15.46 2.56 -6.85
CA ASN A 115 -16.36 3.49 -7.53
C ASN A 115 -15.58 4.55 -8.32
N ASP A 116 -14.51 5.09 -7.74
CA ASP A 116 -13.75 6.20 -8.34
C ASP A 116 -12.25 5.90 -8.58
N GLY A 117 -11.75 4.77 -8.05
CA GLY A 117 -10.36 4.34 -8.20
C GLY A 117 -9.38 5.00 -7.24
N SER A 118 -9.87 5.85 -6.33
CA SER A 118 -9.04 6.50 -5.30
C SER A 118 -8.55 5.50 -4.26
N VAL A 119 -7.44 5.84 -3.62
CA VAL A 119 -6.87 5.06 -2.51
C VAL A 119 -6.97 5.86 -1.23
N TRP A 120 -7.49 5.21 -0.19
CA TRP A 120 -7.68 5.75 1.14
C TRP A 120 -6.78 5.02 2.13
N PHE A 121 -6.54 5.63 3.29
CA PHE A 121 -5.82 5.03 4.40
C PHE A 121 -6.62 5.24 5.70
N ASP A 122 -6.60 4.26 6.58
CA ASP A 122 -7.20 4.35 7.91
C ASP A 122 -6.35 3.62 8.96
N LEU A 123 -6.57 3.91 10.25
CA LEU A 123 -5.96 3.16 11.34
C LEU A 123 -6.89 2.04 11.82
N ALA A 124 -6.32 0.83 11.98
CA ALA A 124 -7.03 -0.25 12.65
C ALA A 124 -7.38 0.10 14.10
N GLY A 125 -8.51 -0.43 14.56
CA GLY A 125 -8.98 -0.27 15.94
C GLY A 125 -9.69 1.05 16.25
N GLY A 126 -9.89 1.93 15.24
CA GLY A 126 -10.60 3.20 15.40
C GLY A 126 -12.13 3.13 15.49
N GLY A 127 -12.75 1.97 15.20
CA GLY A 127 -14.21 1.81 15.13
C GLY A 127 -14.69 1.38 13.74
N ASN A 128 -15.84 1.87 13.28
CA ASN A 128 -16.51 1.43 12.05
C ASN A 128 -15.84 1.90 10.73
N TYR A 129 -14.58 2.34 10.78
CA TYR A 129 -13.88 2.96 9.63
C TYR A 129 -14.62 4.21 9.10
N ASP A 130 -15.17 5.03 10.01
CA ASP A 130 -16.05 6.16 9.68
C ASP A 130 -15.31 7.39 9.12
N ASP A 131 -13.98 7.48 9.25
CA ASP A 131 -13.18 8.66 8.85
C ASP A 131 -11.85 8.27 8.15
N PRO A 132 -11.89 7.51 7.05
CA PRO A 132 -10.69 7.22 6.28
C PRO A 132 -10.14 8.51 5.66
N SER A 133 -8.81 8.62 5.57
CA SER A 133 -8.15 9.73 4.90
C SER A 133 -7.85 9.38 3.45
N ARG A 134 -8.29 10.22 2.51
CA ARG A 134 -7.92 10.06 1.09
C ARG A 134 -6.41 10.19 0.96
N PHE A 135 -5.77 9.11 0.53
CA PHE A 135 -4.32 9.02 0.41
C PHE A 135 -3.84 9.38 -0.99
N ALA A 136 -4.48 8.86 -2.04
CA ALA A 136 -4.13 9.17 -3.43
C ALA A 136 -5.37 9.09 -4.35
N ASP A 137 -5.28 9.72 -5.52
CA ASP A 137 -6.35 9.70 -6.51
C ASP A 137 -6.41 8.42 -7.35
N ASP A 138 -5.31 7.67 -7.40
CA ASP A 138 -5.23 6.41 -8.13
C ASP A 138 -4.21 5.42 -7.51
N LEU A 139 -4.39 4.13 -7.82
CA LEU A 139 -3.54 3.05 -7.34
C LEU A 139 -2.04 3.21 -7.71
N PRO A 140 -1.67 3.56 -8.97
CA PRO A 140 -0.27 3.79 -9.30
C PRO A 140 0.40 4.88 -8.47
N THR A 141 -0.31 5.97 -8.20
CA THR A 141 0.19 7.09 -7.40
C THR A 141 0.36 6.67 -5.94
N ALA A 142 -0.61 5.93 -5.38
CA ALA A 142 -0.51 5.41 -4.02
C ALA A 142 0.72 4.52 -3.82
N LEU A 143 0.88 3.47 -4.65
CA LEU A 143 1.99 2.54 -4.51
C LEU A 143 3.34 3.18 -4.86
N GLY A 144 3.36 4.13 -5.80
CA GLY A 144 4.56 4.88 -6.13
C GLY A 144 4.99 5.82 -5.01
N ALA A 145 4.04 6.43 -4.30
CA ALA A 145 4.32 7.25 -3.13
C ALA A 145 4.89 6.42 -1.98
N ILE A 146 4.27 5.29 -1.66
CA ILE A 146 4.76 4.34 -0.63
C ILE A 146 6.19 3.90 -0.94
N ALA A 147 6.44 3.45 -2.18
CA ALA A 147 7.76 3.03 -2.61
C ALA A 147 8.78 4.17 -2.60
N THR A 148 8.38 5.39 -2.96
CA THR A 148 9.26 6.57 -2.93
C THR A 148 9.66 6.92 -1.50
N VAL A 149 8.71 6.91 -0.56
CA VAL A 149 8.98 7.14 0.86
C VAL A 149 9.97 6.10 1.39
N ALA A 150 9.72 4.83 1.11
CA ALA A 150 10.57 3.73 1.55
C ALA A 150 11.97 3.79 0.93
N ASN A 151 12.08 4.07 -0.38
CA ASN A 151 13.37 4.19 -1.06
C ASN A 151 14.19 5.38 -0.52
N ALA A 152 13.53 6.52 -0.25
CA ALA A 152 14.18 7.68 0.31
C ALA A 152 14.67 7.41 1.74
N LEU A 153 13.86 6.73 2.56
CA LEU A 153 14.25 6.34 3.91
C LEU A 153 15.40 5.32 3.90
N ALA A 154 15.33 4.31 3.04
CA ALA A 154 16.38 3.31 2.90
C ALA A 154 17.72 3.92 2.43
N ALA A 155 17.68 4.96 1.60
CA ALA A 155 18.87 5.68 1.15
C ALA A 155 19.54 6.49 2.27
N LEU A 156 18.80 6.89 3.31
CA LEU A 156 19.35 7.54 4.50
C LEU A 156 20.01 6.52 5.45
N GLY A 157 19.58 5.26 5.41
CA GLY A 157 20.12 4.20 6.26
C GLY A 157 19.95 4.49 7.75
N ASP A 158 20.89 4.01 8.56
CA ASP A 158 20.84 4.15 10.03
C ASP A 158 20.93 5.63 10.48
N ASP A 159 21.49 6.52 9.64
CA ASP A 159 21.56 7.95 9.91
C ASP A 159 20.19 8.64 9.89
N ALA A 160 19.14 7.95 9.41
CA ALA A 160 17.79 8.47 9.39
C ALA A 160 17.25 8.77 10.81
N LEU A 161 17.66 7.96 11.79
CA LEU A 161 17.15 7.98 13.16
C LEU A 161 18.14 8.66 14.11
N ASP A 162 17.63 9.26 15.17
CA ASP A 162 18.44 9.74 16.29
C ASP A 162 18.76 8.63 17.30
N ASP A 163 19.47 8.98 18.37
CA ASP A 163 19.91 8.04 19.41
C ASP A 163 18.74 7.41 20.20
N THR A 164 17.52 7.93 20.04
CA THR A 164 16.29 7.38 20.63
C THR A 164 15.47 6.54 19.64
N TYR A 165 16.00 6.29 18.45
CA TYR A 165 15.33 5.63 17.32
C TYR A 165 14.13 6.41 16.77
N GLU A 166 14.05 7.72 17.03
CA GLU A 166 13.08 8.61 16.41
C GLU A 166 13.59 9.14 15.06
N LEU A 167 12.68 9.38 14.12
CA LEU A 167 13.06 9.90 12.81
C LEU A 167 13.49 11.37 12.92
N LYS A 168 14.72 11.68 12.50
CA LYS A 168 15.26 13.05 12.53
C LYS A 168 14.42 14.00 11.66
N PRO A 169 14.23 15.27 12.07
CA PRO A 169 13.53 16.27 11.25
C PRO A 169 14.14 16.45 9.85
N GLU A 170 15.46 16.40 9.72
CA GLU A 170 16.16 16.52 8.43
C GLU A 170 15.89 15.32 7.53
N SER A 171 15.85 14.11 8.11
CA SER A 171 15.50 12.86 7.42
C SER A 171 14.06 12.91 6.93
N ARG A 172 13.13 13.33 7.81
CA ARG A 172 11.73 13.55 7.46
C ARG A 172 11.57 14.54 6.30
N ALA A 173 12.30 15.66 6.34
CA ALA A 173 12.28 16.66 5.28
C ALA A 173 12.87 16.12 3.96
N GLN A 174 13.90 15.26 4.01
CA GLN A 174 14.46 14.60 2.82
C GLN A 174 13.45 13.66 2.16
N VAL A 175 12.76 12.84 2.95
CA VAL A 175 11.70 11.94 2.45
C VAL A 175 10.54 12.74 1.85
N ALA A 176 10.09 13.80 2.53
CA ALA A 176 9.04 14.68 2.00
C ALA A 176 9.43 15.33 0.66
N ARG A 177 10.70 15.75 0.50
CA ARG A 177 11.22 16.28 -0.78
C ARG A 177 11.24 15.22 -1.88
N ALA A 178 11.65 13.99 -1.57
CA ALA A 178 11.63 12.89 -2.53
C ALA A 178 10.20 12.58 -3.01
N LEU A 179 9.24 12.53 -2.09
CA LEU A 179 7.84 12.34 -2.43
C LEU A 179 7.28 13.52 -3.24
N ALA A 180 7.61 14.76 -2.87
CA ALA A 180 7.22 15.95 -3.63
C ALA A 180 7.76 15.93 -5.06
N ALA A 181 9.00 15.46 -5.26
CA ALA A 181 9.58 15.30 -6.59
C ALA A 181 8.86 14.23 -7.42
N PHE A 182 8.44 13.12 -6.80
CA PHE A 182 7.68 12.07 -7.46
C PHE A 182 6.26 12.53 -7.85
N ILE A 183 5.55 13.19 -6.95
CA ILE A 183 4.17 13.67 -7.16
C ILE A 183 4.12 14.96 -7.99
N GLY A 184 5.21 15.73 -8.00
CA GLY A 184 5.28 17.04 -8.66
C GLY A 184 4.69 18.20 -7.83
N SER A 185 4.41 17.99 -6.54
CA SER A 185 3.80 18.99 -5.66
C SER A 185 4.18 18.75 -4.20
N ALA A 186 4.78 19.76 -3.56
CA ALA A 186 5.12 19.71 -2.13
C ALA A 186 3.86 19.66 -1.25
N ALA A 187 2.83 20.45 -1.58
CA ALA A 187 1.57 20.46 -0.84
C ALA A 187 0.85 19.11 -0.92
N SER A 188 0.86 18.46 -2.09
CA SER A 188 0.28 17.14 -2.26
C SER A 188 1.06 16.09 -1.48
N ALA A 189 2.39 16.12 -1.52
CA ALA A 189 3.24 15.21 -0.74
C ALA A 189 3.00 15.34 0.77
N GLU A 190 2.91 16.57 1.28
CA GLU A 190 2.56 16.82 2.68
C GLU A 190 1.18 16.27 3.04
N GLY A 191 0.19 16.49 2.16
CA GLY A 191 -1.15 15.92 2.31
C GLY A 191 -1.15 14.38 2.36
N MET A 192 -0.37 13.72 1.51
CA MET A 192 -0.24 12.26 1.49
C MET A 192 0.41 11.72 2.77
N LEU A 193 1.51 12.32 3.23
CA LEU A 193 2.15 11.94 4.49
C LEU A 193 1.23 12.15 5.67
N LYS A 194 0.39 13.20 5.62
CA LYS A 194 -0.63 13.46 6.63
C LYS A 194 -1.76 12.45 6.63
N ALA A 195 -2.31 12.13 5.46
CA ALA A 195 -3.34 11.10 5.32
C ALA A 195 -2.84 9.74 5.82
N TRP A 196 -1.58 9.40 5.53
CA TRP A 196 -0.94 8.17 5.99
C TRP A 196 -0.49 8.23 7.47
N ARG A 197 -0.53 9.39 8.13
CA ARG A 197 -0.01 9.56 9.51
C ARG A 197 1.47 9.15 9.64
N TRP A 198 2.24 9.33 8.56
CA TRP A 198 3.63 8.91 8.50
C TRP A 198 4.52 9.80 9.39
N TYR A 199 5.01 9.22 10.50
CA TYR A 199 5.80 9.89 11.56
C TYR A 199 5.22 11.27 11.96
N LEU A 200 3.90 11.33 12.20
CA LEU A 200 3.18 12.52 12.64
C LEU A 200 2.93 12.54 14.15
#